data_AF-A0A6L4ZF56-F1
#
_entry.id   AF-A0A6L4ZF56-F1
#
_cell.length_a   1.000
_cell.length_b   1.000
_cell.length_c   1.000
_cell.angle_alpha   90.00
_cell.angle_beta   90.00
_cell.angle_gamma   90.00
#
_symmetry.space_group_name_H-M   'P 1'
#
loop_
_entity.id
_entity.type
_entity.pdbx_description
1 polymer ?
#
loop_
_entity_poly.entity_id
_entity_poly.type
_entity_poly.pdbx_seq_one_letter_code
_entity_poly.pdbx_strand_id
1 'polypeptide(L)'
;MRGICDTDKARDNSKVGSGFGKNVSNWLGREMVYPTNVLHLATECGNKEHSATFPFELPTWFIKLFTQEGNLVLDPFLGSGTTAKAACQLNRRYIGIELQEEYFKKAKDALESLPPLQPDLFSLVTPEVTQPV
;
A
#
# COMPACT_ATOMS: atom_id res chain seq x y z
N MET A 1 -20.58 -16.07 0.95
CA MET A 1 -19.67 -17.22 0.81
C MET A 1 -20.08 -18.31 1.79
N ARG A 2 -20.60 -19.44 1.30
CA ARG A 2 -20.85 -20.65 2.10
C ARG A 2 -19.65 -21.58 1.96
N GLY A 3 -19.21 -22.15 3.08
CA GLY A 3 -18.21 -23.22 3.11
C GLY A 3 -16.86 -22.80 3.68
N ILE A 4 -16.83 -22.51 4.99
CA ILE A 4 -15.57 -22.41 5.75
C ILE A 4 -15.60 -23.54 6.78
N CYS A 5 -14.54 -24.34 6.79
CA CYS A 5 -14.41 -25.55 7.59
C CYS A 5 -14.15 -25.17 9.06
N ASP A 6 -14.52 -26.02 10.02
CA ASP A 6 -14.32 -25.74 11.46
C ASP A 6 -12.85 -25.49 11.83
N THR A 7 -11.91 -25.94 11.00
CA THR A 7 -10.48 -25.69 11.14
C THR A 7 -10.08 -24.23 10.85
N ASP A 8 -10.78 -23.53 9.96
CA ASP A 8 -10.52 -22.11 9.62
C ASP A 8 -10.96 -21.14 10.74
N LYS A 9 -11.71 -21.64 11.73
CA LYS A 9 -12.10 -20.88 12.93
C LYS A 9 -10.99 -20.87 14.00
N ALA A 10 -9.97 -21.70 13.86
CA ALA A 10 -8.87 -21.75 14.81
C ALA A 10 -7.77 -20.75 14.39
N ARG A 11 -7.28 -19.99 15.38
CA ARG A 11 -6.13 -19.08 15.22
C ARG A 11 -4.92 -19.87 14.71
N ASP A 12 -4.54 -19.64 13.46
CA ASP A 12 -3.23 -20.08 13.00
C ASP A 12 -2.15 -19.19 13.62
N ASN A 13 -1.40 -19.73 14.57
CA ASN A 13 -0.15 -19.12 14.99
C ASN A 13 0.91 -19.39 13.92
N SER A 14 1.55 -18.32 13.46
CA SER A 14 2.68 -18.36 12.53
C SER A 14 3.75 -19.36 12.96
N LYS A 15 4.07 -20.34 12.08
CA LYS A 15 5.08 -21.41 12.29
C LYS A 15 6.49 -20.90 12.64
N VAL A 16 6.75 -19.60 12.45
CA VAL A 16 8.02 -18.93 12.75
C VAL A 16 8.08 -18.31 14.16
N GLY A 17 7.08 -18.52 15.02
CA GLY A 17 7.12 -18.07 16.43
C GLY A 17 6.93 -16.57 16.65
N SER A 18 6.53 -15.79 15.65
CA SER A 18 6.37 -14.32 15.76
C SER A 18 5.11 -13.87 16.52
N GLY A 19 4.27 -14.78 17.03
CA GLY A 19 3.03 -14.45 17.73
C GLY A 19 1.95 -13.80 16.84
N PHE A 20 2.11 -13.85 15.52
CA PHE A 20 1.29 -13.14 14.54
C PHE A 20 0.10 -13.98 14.03
N GLY A 21 -0.74 -14.47 14.95
CA GLY A 21 -1.99 -15.16 14.57
C GLY A 21 -3.13 -14.20 14.24
N LYS A 22 -3.38 -13.96 12.95
CA LYS A 22 -4.53 -13.17 12.47
C LYS A 22 -5.81 -14.00 12.61
N ASN A 23 -6.77 -13.56 13.42
CA ASN A 23 -8.07 -14.23 13.53
C ASN A 23 -9.01 -13.70 12.44
N VAL A 24 -9.06 -14.43 11.32
CA VAL A 24 -9.83 -14.07 10.11
C VAL A 24 -11.35 -14.19 10.34
N SER A 25 -11.79 -14.87 11.41
CA SER A 25 -13.22 -15.03 11.71
C SER A 25 -13.97 -13.71 11.97
N ASN A 26 -13.28 -12.66 12.44
CA ASN A 26 -13.88 -11.33 12.66
C ASN A 26 -14.28 -10.59 11.37
N TRP A 27 -13.85 -11.08 10.21
CA TRP A 27 -13.96 -10.40 8.92
C TRP A 27 -14.97 -11.11 7.99
N LEU A 28 -15.44 -12.31 8.38
CA LEU A 28 -16.39 -13.09 7.60
C LEU A 28 -17.80 -12.49 7.70
N GLY A 29 -18.31 -11.97 6.57
CA GLY A 29 -19.68 -11.48 6.43
C GLY A 29 -19.88 -9.97 6.59
N ARG A 30 -18.82 -9.17 6.65
CA ARG A 30 -18.91 -7.71 6.70
C ARG A 30 -18.50 -7.10 5.36
N GLU A 31 -19.33 -6.21 4.80
CA GLU A 31 -18.97 -5.40 3.62
C GLU A 31 -17.97 -4.29 3.98
N MET A 32 -18.04 -3.76 5.20
CA MET A 32 -17.16 -2.71 5.72
C MET A 32 -16.68 -3.08 7.12
N VAL A 33 -15.37 -2.96 7.36
CA VAL A 33 -14.76 -3.12 8.68
C VAL A 33 -14.01 -1.84 8.99
N TYR A 34 -14.40 -1.13 10.06
CA TYR A 34 -13.62 -0.01 10.55
C TYR A 34 -12.26 -0.54 10.99
N PRO A 35 -11.16 0.00 10.45
CA PRO A 35 -9.85 -0.43 10.86
C PRO A 35 -9.63 -0.14 12.35
N THR A 36 -8.97 -1.06 13.04
CA THR A 36 -8.51 -0.81 14.41
C THR A 36 -7.45 0.29 14.40
N ASN A 37 -7.34 1.06 15.49
CA ASN A 37 -6.29 2.07 15.67
C ASN A 37 -4.89 1.48 15.92
N VAL A 38 -4.79 0.15 16.01
CA VAL A 38 -3.52 -0.58 16.11
C VAL A 38 -3.26 -1.30 14.79
N LEU A 39 -2.15 -0.97 14.14
CA LEU A 39 -1.67 -1.64 12.93
C LEU A 39 -0.53 -2.58 13.28
N HIS A 40 -0.65 -3.83 12.85
CA HIS A 40 0.38 -4.86 13.03
C HIS A 40 1.08 -5.08 11.69
N LEU A 41 2.16 -4.35 11.45
CA LEU A 41 2.95 -4.41 10.23
C LEU A 41 4.33 -5.00 10.54
N ALA A 42 4.87 -5.82 9.64
CA ALA A 42 6.23 -6.29 9.79
C ALA A 42 7.20 -5.11 9.57
N THR A 43 8.24 -5.02 10.40
CA THR A 43 9.32 -4.07 10.16
C THR A 43 10.13 -4.51 8.94
N GLU A 44 10.39 -3.59 8.02
CA GLU A 44 11.35 -3.80 6.93
C GLU A 44 12.76 -3.82 7.53
N CYS A 45 13.23 -5.00 7.97
CA CYS A 45 14.61 -5.20 8.45
C CYS A 45 15.60 -5.44 7.29
N GLY A 46 15.29 -4.89 6.12
CA GLY A 46 16.07 -5.03 4.90
C GLY A 46 17.00 -3.85 4.70
N ASN A 47 18.25 -4.06 5.09
CA ASN A 47 19.47 -3.33 4.71
C ASN A 47 20.07 -2.37 5.76
N LYS A 48 21.36 -2.66 6.01
CA LYS A 48 22.25 -2.11 7.00
C LYS A 48 22.68 -0.71 6.58
N GLU A 49 22.13 0.33 7.21
CA GLU A 49 22.73 1.66 7.39
C GLU A 49 21.67 2.57 8.01
N HIS A 50 21.50 2.53 9.33
CA HIS A 50 20.79 3.51 10.19
C HIS A 50 19.57 4.26 9.62
N SER A 51 18.80 3.64 8.71
CA SER A 51 17.76 4.34 7.97
C SER A 51 16.46 4.15 8.72
N ALA A 52 15.89 5.24 9.23
CA ALA A 52 14.57 5.30 9.84
C ALA A 52 13.44 5.17 8.78
N THR A 53 13.64 4.29 7.79
CA THR A 53 12.65 4.04 6.74
C THR A 53 11.54 3.19 7.32
N PHE A 54 10.31 3.70 7.28
CA PHE A 54 9.14 2.94 7.72
C PHE A 54 8.75 1.85 6.69
N PRO A 55 8.03 0.80 7.12
CA PRO A 55 7.62 -0.27 6.23
C PRO A 55 6.76 0.21 5.07
N PHE A 56 6.95 -0.35 3.88
CA PHE A 56 6.19 0.03 2.68
C PHE A 56 4.67 -0.16 2.83
N GLU A 57 4.26 -1.13 3.64
CA GLU A 57 2.85 -1.39 3.94
C GLU A 57 2.17 -0.23 4.69
N LEU A 58 2.93 0.54 5.49
CA LEU A 58 2.40 1.63 6.30
C LEU A 58 1.79 2.77 5.45
N PRO A 59 2.53 3.42 4.52
CA PRO A 59 1.96 4.46 3.67
C PRO A 59 0.89 3.89 2.74
N THR A 60 1.08 2.67 2.24
CA THR A 60 0.12 1.99 1.36
C THR A 60 -1.25 1.87 2.04
N TRP A 61 -1.25 1.51 3.31
CA TRP A 61 -2.47 1.39 4.11
C TRP A 61 -3.21 2.73 4.25
N PHE A 62 -2.50 3.79 4.62
CA PHE A 62 -3.09 5.12 4.79
C PHE A 62 -3.57 5.72 3.46
N ILE A 63 -2.80 5.57 2.38
CA ILE A 63 -3.17 6.09 1.05
C ILE A 63 -4.44 5.40 0.57
N LYS A 64 -4.58 4.07 0.73
CA LYS A 64 -5.82 3.36 0.39
C LYS A 64 -7.01 3.83 1.22
N LEU A 65 -6.78 4.13 2.50
CA LEU A 65 -7.85 4.53 3.40
C LEU A 65 -8.39 5.93 3.12
N PHE A 66 -7.50 6.87 2.76
CA PHE A 66 -7.85 8.30 2.67
C PHE A 66 -7.90 8.88 1.25
N THR A 67 -7.59 8.10 0.21
CA THR A 67 -7.51 8.62 -1.17
C THR A 67 -8.12 7.67 -2.20
N GLN A 68 -8.59 8.24 -3.30
CA GLN A 68 -8.96 7.51 -4.52
C GLN A 68 -7.83 7.58 -5.56
N GLU A 69 -7.91 6.77 -6.61
CA GLU A 69 -6.98 6.85 -7.74
C GLU A 69 -6.97 8.27 -8.35
N GLY A 70 -5.80 8.71 -8.83
CA GLY A 70 -5.57 10.05 -9.37
C GLY A 70 -5.48 11.18 -8.32
N ASN A 71 -5.84 10.92 -7.05
CA ASN A 71 -5.70 11.90 -5.97
C ASN A 71 -4.22 12.23 -5.71
N LEU A 72 -4.00 13.38 -5.06
CA LEU A 72 -2.66 13.88 -4.73
C LEU A 72 -2.31 13.58 -3.27
N VAL A 73 -1.16 12.95 -3.06
CA VAL A 73 -0.56 12.68 -1.74
C VAL A 73 0.59 13.65 -1.50
N LEU A 74 0.61 14.33 -0.35
CA LEU A 74 1.72 15.20 0.06
C LEU A 74 2.48 14.55 1.22
N ASP A 75 3.80 14.43 1.08
CA ASP A 75 4.70 14.07 2.16
C ASP A 75 5.77 15.16 2.36
N PRO A 76 5.70 15.96 3.43
CA PRO A 76 6.68 17.02 3.68
C PRO A 76 8.02 16.49 4.24
N PHE A 77 8.12 15.20 4.57
CA PHE A 77 9.31 14.54 5.12
C PHE A 77 9.57 13.23 4.38
N LEU A 78 9.80 13.34 3.08
CA LEU A 78 9.80 12.21 2.15
C LEU A 78 10.84 11.13 2.51
N GLY A 79 11.97 11.50 3.11
CA GLY A 79 13.03 10.57 3.50
C GLY A 79 13.54 9.77 2.31
N SER A 80 13.48 8.45 2.41
CA SER A 80 13.89 7.51 1.33
C SER A 80 12.85 7.35 0.22
N GLY A 81 11.71 8.03 0.27
CA GLY A 81 10.72 8.02 -0.81
C GLY A 81 9.67 6.92 -0.75
N THR A 82 9.53 6.22 0.39
CA THR A 82 8.54 5.14 0.57
C THR A 82 7.10 5.58 0.35
N THR A 83 6.69 6.78 0.81
CA THR A 83 5.35 7.33 0.56
C THR A 83 5.10 7.57 -0.93
N ALA A 84 6.04 8.19 -1.62
CA ALA A 84 5.93 8.47 -3.06
C ALA A 84 5.85 7.18 -3.88
N LYS A 85 6.66 6.17 -3.53
CA LYS A 85 6.60 4.85 -4.16
C LYS A 85 5.23 4.19 -3.95
N ALA A 86 4.68 4.27 -2.74
CA ALA A 86 3.36 3.72 -2.43
C ALA A 86 2.25 4.46 -3.20
N ALA A 87 2.31 5.79 -3.27
CA ALA A 87 1.37 6.58 -4.04
C ALA A 87 1.42 6.20 -5.53
N CYS A 88 2.62 6.09 -6.10
CA CYS A 88 2.83 5.70 -7.49
C CYS A 88 2.26 4.31 -7.79
N GLN A 89 2.56 3.29 -6.97
CA GLN A 89 2.03 1.94 -7.14
C GLN A 89 0.51 1.84 -7.00
N LEU A 90 -0.09 2.80 -6.30
CA LEU A 90 -1.54 2.90 -6.15
C LEU A 90 -2.17 3.84 -7.18
N ASN A 91 -1.48 4.27 -8.23
CA ASN A 91 -2.02 5.22 -9.23
C ASN A 91 -2.46 6.56 -8.60
N ARG A 92 -1.77 7.04 -7.57
CA ARG A 92 -1.94 8.39 -6.99
C ARG A 92 -0.79 9.28 -7.46
N ARG A 93 -1.09 10.56 -7.62
CA ARG A 93 -0.07 11.60 -7.79
C ARG A 93 0.57 11.88 -6.43
N TYR A 94 1.82 12.35 -6.41
CA TYR A 94 2.48 12.73 -5.16
C TYR A 94 3.29 14.01 -5.29
N ILE A 95 3.47 14.70 -4.16
CA ILE A 95 4.49 15.72 -3.93
C ILE A 95 5.26 15.29 -2.69
N GLY A 96 6.57 15.20 -2.81
CA GLY A 96 7.45 14.88 -1.69
C GLY A 96 8.47 16.00 -1.48
N ILE A 97 8.69 16.39 -0.23
CA ILE A 97 9.70 17.37 0.16
C ILE A 97 10.72 16.67 1.05
N GLU A 98 12.00 16.86 0.76
CA GLU A 98 13.11 16.38 1.57
C GLU A 98 14.18 17.46 1.62
N LEU A 99 14.64 17.79 2.83
CA LEU A 99 15.62 18.84 3.06
C LEU A 99 17.05 18.31 2.89
N GLN A 100 17.28 17.06 3.26
CA GLN A 100 18.60 16.45 3.24
C GLN A 100 18.91 15.90 1.85
N GLU A 101 19.93 16.48 1.22
CA GLU A 101 20.29 16.18 -0.17
C GLU A 101 20.61 14.69 -0.41
N GLU A 102 21.22 14.02 0.56
CA GLU A 102 21.52 12.58 0.48
C GLU A 102 20.23 11.74 0.37
N TYR A 103 19.23 12.02 1.21
CA TYR A 103 17.95 11.34 1.19
C TYR A 103 17.14 11.70 -0.05
N PHE A 104 17.19 12.97 -0.47
CA PHE A 104 16.56 13.41 -1.72
C PHE A 104 17.10 12.63 -2.92
N LYS A 105 18.43 12.45 -3.04
CA LYS A 105 19.06 11.65 -4.10
C LYS A 105 18.59 10.19 -4.05
N LYS A 106 18.63 9.58 -2.87
CA LYS A 106 18.15 8.20 -2.65
C LYS A 106 16.69 8.02 -3.08
N ALA A 107 15.81 8.95 -2.67
CA ALA A 107 14.40 8.93 -3.05
C ALA A 107 14.21 9.13 -4.55
N LYS A 108 14.94 10.07 -5.16
CA LYS A 108 14.89 10.34 -6.59
C LYS A 108 15.29 9.11 -7.40
N ASP A 109 16.43 8.50 -7.11
CA ASP A 109 16.91 7.31 -7.80
C ASP A 109 15.91 6.13 -7.67
N ALA A 110 15.36 5.96 -6.47
CA ALA A 110 14.34 4.94 -6.22
C ALA A 110 13.05 5.17 -7.02
N LEU A 111 12.66 6.43 -7.24
CA LEU A 111 11.45 6.80 -8.00
C LEU A 111 11.68 6.75 -9.51
N GLU A 112 12.87 7.12 -10.00
CA GLU A 112 13.23 7.04 -11.43
C GLU A 112 13.38 5.60 -11.92
N SER A 113 13.72 4.67 -11.03
CA SER A 113 13.77 3.23 -11.36
C SER A 113 12.40 2.55 -11.40
N LEU A 114 11.33 3.26 -11.03
CA LEU A 114 9.98 2.71 -11.13
C LEU A 114 9.54 2.64 -12.60
N PRO A 115 8.84 1.57 -13.00
CA PRO A 115 8.21 1.54 -14.32
C PRO A 115 7.23 2.71 -14.44
N PRO A 116 7.10 3.33 -15.62
CA PRO A 116 6.09 4.36 -15.84
C PRO A 116 4.72 3.80 -15.46
N LEU A 117 3.87 4.67 -14.87
CA LEU A 117 2.49 4.33 -14.55
C LEU A 117 1.87 3.68 -15.79
N GLN A 118 1.58 2.38 -15.73
CA GLN A 118 0.94 1.74 -16.86
C GLN A 118 -0.42 2.42 -17.01
N PRO A 119 -0.77 2.96 -18.19
CA PRO A 119 -2.13 3.35 -18.42
C PRO A 119 -3.00 2.12 -18.16
N ASP A 120 -4.09 2.32 -17.43
CA ASP A 120 -5.00 1.24 -17.06
C ASP A 120 -5.32 0.40 -18.31
N LEU A 121 -5.16 -0.92 -18.24
CA LEU A 121 -5.42 -1.82 -19.37
C LEU A 121 -6.86 -1.63 -19.88
N PHE A 122 -7.76 -1.16 -19.01
CA PHE A 122 -9.15 -0.84 -19.33
C PHE A 122 -9.39 0.59 -19.84
N SER A 123 -8.43 1.51 -19.75
CA SER A 123 -8.54 2.86 -20.34
C SER A 123 -8.45 2.87 -21.87
N LEU A 124 -7.97 1.78 -22.47
CA LEU A 124 -7.93 1.58 -23.93
C LEU A 124 -9.24 0.98 -24.49
N VAL A 125 -10.16 0.55 -23.64
CA VAL A 125 -11.48 0.09 -24.06
C VAL A 125 -12.45 1.25 -23.93
N THR A 126 -12.47 2.13 -24.92
CA THR A 126 -13.64 2.99 -25.09
C THR A 126 -14.83 2.08 -25.43
N PRO A 127 -15.98 2.18 -24.75
CA PRO A 127 -17.18 1.51 -25.23
C PRO A 127 -17.51 2.14 -26.58
N GLU A 128 -17.54 1.35 -27.65
CA GLU A 128 -18.20 1.75 -28.89
C GLU A 128 -19.65 2.11 -28.54
N VAL A 129 -19.93 3.42 -28.50
CA VAL A 129 -21.27 3.95 -28.41
C VAL A 129 -21.94 3.60 -29.74
N THR A 130 -22.64 2.47 -29.76
CA THR A 130 -23.57 2.13 -30.83
C THR A 130 -24.76 3.07 -30.70
N GLN A 131 -24.81 4.10 -31.55
CA GLN A 131 -26.01 4.91 -31.72
C GLN A 131 -27.09 4.02 -32.38
N PRO A 132 -28.29 3.87 -31.78
CA PRO A 132 -29.39 3.25 -32.48
C PRO A 132 -29.88 4.19 -33.61
N VAL A 133 -30.08 3.58 -34.77
CA VAL A 133 -30.59 4.14 -36.04
C VAL A 133 -31.98 4.73 -35.93
#